data_AF-A0A957Q2Y7-F1
#
_entry.id   AF-A0A957Q2Y7-F1
#
_cell.length_a   1.000
_cell.length_b   1.000
_cell.length_c   1.000
_cell.angle_alpha   90.00
_cell.angle_beta   90.00
_cell.angle_gamma   90.00
#
_symmetry.space_group_name_H-M   'P 1'
#
loop_
_entity.id
_entity.type
_entity.pdbx_description
1 polymer ?
#
loop_
_entity_poly.entity_id
_entity_poly.type
_entity_poly.pdbx_seq_one_letter_code
_entity_poly.pdbx_strand_id
1 'polypeptide(L)'
;LIAERGRLMQALPAGGAMVAIQASEVQVTNAMQSCAEMVSIAAINGPESVVISGQQQAIETICAELEKQGIRTKKLTVSHAFHSPLMEPMIAAFRRVAETITYAEPAIDMISLVTGKVVAPADRITSAEYWCHHVLAPVRFDDGMQSLYQQEVDTFVEVGPKPVLLGMARQGFSDEPSSSAAARLWLPTLRPFPSASDEDNAVADDWRQILKSLGDLYIRGADVDWTAFHANRDAQKVVLPTYPFQRARYWIEENNNHFGENGATAHEGIIPHQRSNVMNLLAQGDAGQLAARLGRLGQFTPEQQTFLSSALELLVHEHQQEQLTAQLAVADWFYESVWRPQSRVEAGATAVVTKETDLGCWLIFADQGGMGEALADHLAQQGQRPLLVYATHGESCQRNDCWYLNPTQLADFQQVVESLTHEQSLHQIVYLWGLDTPEAEAQDDGAALLQNSIQRCGGVLHLMQAVTAQTYLLQGRVWLVTRGAVSIQDEPVAVAQTPLWGLGKVVALEHPQVWGGMFDLSPRYESLRSKNGAVPELVDCTYPKDAQLIYTEIVDASCAQQKEDAVAFRGEERYVARLVSSTRFGATSPNPL
;
A
#
# COMPACT_ATOMS: atom_id res chain seq x y z
N LEU A 1 19.66 31.92 0.45
CA LEU A 1 18.59 32.95 0.40
C LEU A 1 18.08 33.39 1.78
N ILE A 2 17.63 32.47 2.64
CA ILE A 2 16.99 32.81 3.93
C ILE A 2 17.90 33.62 4.89
N ALA A 3 19.19 33.30 4.97
CA ALA A 3 20.13 34.03 5.82
C ALA A 3 20.28 35.50 5.40
N GLU A 4 20.43 35.77 4.09
CA GLU A 4 20.50 37.14 3.57
C GLU A 4 19.19 37.90 3.72
N ARG A 5 18.04 37.22 3.57
CA ARG A 5 16.73 37.81 3.89
C ARG A 5 16.70 38.28 5.34
N GLY A 6 17.06 37.42 6.29
CA GLY A 6 17.09 37.75 7.72
C GLY A 6 18.04 38.91 8.04
N ARG A 7 19.27 38.89 7.50
CA ARG A 7 20.26 39.95 7.71
C ARG A 7 19.78 41.30 7.17
N LEU A 8 19.21 41.33 5.96
CA LEU A 8 18.71 42.55 5.34
C LEU A 8 17.48 43.10 6.06
N MET A 9 16.56 42.23 6.47
CA MET A 9 15.40 42.64 7.28
C MET A 9 15.82 43.22 8.63
N GLN A 10 16.81 42.61 9.29
CA GLN A 10 17.32 43.07 10.58
C GLN A 10 18.03 44.43 10.51
N ALA A 11 18.52 44.82 9.33
CA ALA A 11 19.20 46.10 9.10
C ALA A 11 18.23 47.26 8.80
N LEU A 12 16.93 46.98 8.66
CA LEU A 12 15.93 48.02 8.43
C LEU A 12 15.68 48.86 9.70
N PRO A 13 15.17 50.10 9.56
CA PRO A 13 14.80 50.92 10.70
C PRO A 13 13.70 50.27 11.55
N ALA A 14 13.75 50.51 12.86
CA ALA A 14 12.65 50.24 13.76
C ALA A 14 11.44 51.15 13.47
N GLY A 15 10.28 50.85 14.07
CA GLY A 15 9.05 51.65 13.93
C GLY A 15 7.92 50.96 13.16
N GLY A 16 8.12 49.71 12.76
CA GLY A 16 7.08 48.83 12.24
C GLY A 16 6.39 48.03 13.34
N ALA A 17 5.12 47.67 13.13
CA ALA A 17 4.37 46.76 13.99
C ALA A 17 3.60 45.71 13.18
N MET A 18 3.26 44.59 13.82
CA MET A 18 2.35 43.57 13.30
C MET A 18 1.28 43.25 14.35
N VAL A 19 0.03 43.13 13.92
CA VAL A 19 -1.11 42.83 14.79
C VAL A 19 -1.99 41.76 14.14
N ALA A 20 -2.32 40.72 14.92
CA ALA A 20 -3.35 39.76 14.57
C ALA A 20 -4.73 40.32 14.94
N ILE A 21 -5.69 40.17 14.03
CA ILE A 21 -7.05 40.69 14.12
C ILE A 21 -8.00 39.53 13.92
N GLN A 22 -8.97 39.39 14.84
CA GLN A 22 -10.03 38.41 14.74
C GLN A 22 -11.19 38.98 13.89
N ALA A 23 -10.96 39.11 12.58
CA ALA A 23 -11.91 39.62 11.60
C ALA A 23 -11.57 39.12 10.19
N SER A 24 -12.53 39.20 9.28
CA SER A 24 -12.37 38.84 7.86
C SER A 24 -11.47 39.81 7.08
N GLU A 25 -10.91 39.33 5.96
CA GLU A 25 -10.09 40.13 5.01
C GLU A 25 -10.85 41.40 4.57
N VAL A 26 -12.15 41.28 4.32
CA VAL A 26 -13.00 42.40 3.88
C VAL A 26 -13.13 43.46 4.97
N GLN A 27 -13.41 43.07 6.21
CA GLN A 27 -13.53 44.00 7.34
C GLN A 27 -12.21 44.75 7.58
N VAL A 28 -11.09 44.03 7.56
CA VAL A 28 -9.76 44.61 7.76
C VAL A 28 -9.41 45.57 6.62
N THR A 29 -9.67 45.19 5.36
CA THR A 29 -9.43 46.05 4.20
C THR A 29 -10.23 47.36 4.28
N ASN A 30 -11.48 47.30 4.73
CA ASN A 30 -12.31 48.48 4.92
C ASN A 30 -11.76 49.41 6.03
N ALA A 31 -11.29 48.83 7.15
CA ALA A 31 -10.68 49.60 8.24
C ALA A 31 -9.34 50.24 7.85
N MET A 32 -8.65 49.69 6.85
CA MET A 32 -7.35 50.17 6.38
C MET A 32 -7.41 51.32 5.36
N GLN A 33 -8.58 51.66 4.82
CA GLN A 33 -8.72 52.62 3.71
C GLN A 33 -8.04 53.97 3.98
N SER A 34 -8.06 54.46 5.23
CA SER A 34 -7.45 55.73 5.63
C SER A 34 -5.92 55.69 5.71
N CYS A 35 -5.31 54.50 5.74
CA CYS A 35 -3.88 54.27 5.96
C CYS A 35 -3.26 53.29 4.95
N ALA A 36 -3.89 53.10 3.79
CA ALA A 36 -3.56 52.02 2.84
C ALA A 36 -2.12 52.05 2.31
N GLU A 37 -1.47 53.22 2.26
CA GLU A 37 -0.07 53.35 1.83
C GLU A 37 0.95 53.01 2.94
N MET A 38 0.51 52.99 4.21
CA MET A 38 1.39 52.81 5.37
C MET A 38 1.26 51.42 6.01
N VAL A 39 0.20 50.68 5.66
CA VAL A 39 -0.15 49.37 6.23
C VAL A 39 -0.58 48.43 5.13
N SER A 40 -0.18 47.17 5.23
CA SER A 40 -0.62 46.08 4.36
C SER A 40 -1.15 44.91 5.18
N ILE A 41 -1.98 44.07 4.55
CA ILE A 41 -2.27 42.75 5.09
C ILE A 41 -1.01 41.92 4.91
N ALA A 42 -0.50 41.36 6.01
CA ALA A 42 0.68 40.52 6.01
C ALA A 42 0.32 39.04 5.86
N ALA A 43 -0.80 38.60 6.43
CA ALA A 43 -1.26 37.22 6.32
C ALA A 43 -2.78 37.11 6.47
N ILE A 44 -3.36 36.15 5.75
CA ILE A 44 -4.76 35.71 5.86
C ILE A 44 -4.69 34.25 6.28
N ASN A 45 -4.87 33.99 7.57
CA ASN A 45 -4.64 32.69 8.20
C ASN A 45 -5.91 31.87 8.37
N GLY A 46 -7.08 32.49 8.20
CA GLY A 46 -8.38 31.87 8.26
C GLY A 46 -9.49 32.90 7.95
N PRO A 47 -10.76 32.46 7.87
CA PRO A 47 -11.88 33.32 7.50
C PRO A 47 -12.05 34.54 8.42
N GLU A 48 -11.73 34.40 9.70
CA GLU A 48 -11.81 35.45 10.73
C GLU A 48 -10.46 35.65 11.44
N SER A 49 -9.35 35.43 10.73
CA SER A 49 -7.99 35.49 11.29
C SER A 49 -7.02 36.14 10.31
N VAL A 50 -6.82 37.45 10.46
CA VAL A 50 -5.99 38.28 9.57
C VAL A 50 -4.88 38.95 10.35
N VAL A 51 -3.71 39.13 9.74
CA VAL A 51 -2.58 39.87 10.32
C VAL A 51 -2.29 41.09 9.45
N ILE A 52 -2.22 42.27 10.06
CA ILE A 52 -1.78 43.51 9.40
C ILE A 52 -0.37 43.89 9.84
N SER A 53 0.34 44.58 8.95
CA SER A 53 1.70 45.05 9.18
C SER A 53 1.98 46.39 8.52
N GLY A 54 2.73 47.26 9.21
CA GLY A 54 3.10 48.57 8.68
C GLY A 54 3.64 49.51 9.74
N GLN A 55 3.52 50.82 9.51
CA GLN A 55 3.95 51.83 10.46
C GLN A 55 3.16 51.75 11.77
N GLN A 56 3.86 51.80 12.91
CA GLN A 56 3.26 51.59 14.22
C GLN A 56 2.05 52.50 14.51
N GLN A 57 2.16 53.79 14.22
CA GLN A 57 1.08 54.75 14.50
C GLN A 57 -0.18 54.51 13.65
N ALA A 58 -0.01 54.06 12.40
CA ALA A 58 -1.12 53.69 11.52
C ALA A 58 -1.81 52.41 12.01
N ILE A 59 -1.02 51.40 12.40
CA ILE A 59 -1.52 50.16 13.03
C ILE A 59 -2.34 50.48 14.28
N GLU A 60 -1.82 51.32 15.18
CA GLU A 60 -2.52 51.71 16.41
C GLU A 60 -3.86 52.40 16.12
N THR A 61 -3.93 53.22 15.07
CA THR A 61 -5.16 53.89 14.64
C THR A 61 -6.21 52.88 14.16
N ILE A 62 -5.80 51.90 13.34
CA ILE A 62 -6.68 50.84 12.83
C ILE A 62 -7.19 49.96 13.98
N CYS A 63 -6.29 49.55 14.89
CA CYS A 63 -6.66 48.73 16.04
C CYS A 63 -7.67 49.44 16.95
N ALA A 64 -7.46 50.72 17.25
CA ALA A 64 -8.38 51.50 18.07
C ALA A 64 -9.77 51.61 17.44
N GLU A 65 -9.87 51.66 16.11
CA GLU A 65 -11.15 51.69 15.41
C GLU A 65 -11.85 50.33 15.43
N LEU A 66 -11.12 49.25 15.18
CA LEU A 66 -11.65 47.88 15.24
C LEU A 66 -12.10 47.52 16.68
N GLU A 67 -11.37 47.95 17.70
CA GLU A 67 -11.73 47.72 19.10
C GLU A 67 -13.04 48.42 19.51
N LYS A 68 -13.33 49.62 18.97
CA LYS A 68 -14.64 50.27 19.16
C LYS A 68 -15.80 49.46 18.57
N GLN A 69 -15.51 48.66 17.54
CA GLN A 69 -16.47 47.77 16.91
C GLN A 69 -16.54 46.38 17.60
N GLY A 70 -15.81 46.19 18.71
CA GLY A 70 -15.78 44.94 19.47
C GLY A 70 -14.88 43.85 18.89
N ILE A 71 -14.07 44.17 17.87
CA ILE A 71 -13.15 43.23 17.22
C ILE A 71 -11.88 43.09 18.07
N ARG A 72 -11.47 41.85 18.32
CA ARG A 72 -10.27 41.56 19.11
C ARG A 72 -9.01 41.75 18.29
N THR A 73 -8.04 42.44 18.87
CA THR A 73 -6.71 42.62 18.28
C THR A 73 -5.63 42.09 19.24
N LYS A 74 -4.51 41.62 18.69
CA LYS A 74 -3.35 41.15 19.47
C LYS A 74 -2.05 41.54 18.78
N LYS A 75 -1.27 42.41 19.43
CA LYS A 75 0.07 42.78 18.95
C LYS A 75 1.00 41.57 18.96
N LEU A 76 1.73 41.38 17.87
CA LEU A 76 2.71 40.30 17.73
C LEU A 76 4.09 40.77 18.22
N THR A 77 4.79 39.89 18.93
CA THR A 77 6.17 40.14 19.38
C THR A 77 7.14 39.86 18.24
N VAL A 78 7.33 40.84 17.37
CA VAL A 78 8.24 40.78 16.21
C VAL A 78 9.15 42.00 16.18
N SER A 79 10.31 41.89 15.54
CA SER A 79 11.27 43.00 15.45
C SER A 79 10.91 44.04 14.39
N HIS A 80 10.20 43.64 13.33
CA HIS A 80 9.89 44.48 12.17
C HIS A 80 8.48 44.18 11.61
N ALA A 81 8.02 45.05 10.72
CA ALA A 81 6.76 44.92 9.99
C ALA A 81 6.93 44.12 8.68
N PHE A 82 6.95 42.79 8.77
CA PHE A 82 7.08 41.91 7.60
C PHE A 82 5.85 41.96 6.69
N HIS A 83 6.04 41.72 5.38
CA HIS A 83 4.96 41.76 4.38
C HIS A 83 4.24 43.13 4.35
N SER A 84 5.04 44.20 4.37
CA SER A 84 4.56 45.59 4.36
C SER A 84 5.48 46.49 3.52
N PRO A 85 5.05 47.73 3.20
CA PRO A 85 5.86 48.68 2.45
C PRO A 85 7.17 49.04 3.16
N LEU A 86 7.26 48.82 4.48
CA LEU A 86 8.50 49.03 5.23
C LEU A 86 9.62 48.05 4.85
N MET A 87 9.31 46.97 4.13
CA MET A 87 10.31 46.04 3.60
C MET A 87 10.91 46.51 2.26
N GLU A 88 10.28 47.47 1.56
CA GLU A 88 10.73 47.96 0.24
C GLU A 88 12.22 48.33 0.17
N PRO A 89 12.82 49.03 1.17
CA PRO A 89 14.21 49.47 1.08
C PRO A 89 15.23 48.33 0.94
N MET A 90 14.90 47.12 1.42
CA MET A 90 15.81 45.97 1.32
C MET A 90 15.71 45.23 -0.02
N ILE A 91 14.65 45.45 -0.81
CA ILE A 91 14.30 44.62 -1.96
C ILE A 91 15.38 44.65 -3.04
N ALA A 92 15.95 45.82 -3.35
CA ALA A 92 17.02 45.93 -4.35
C ALA A 92 18.28 45.13 -3.94
N ALA A 93 18.64 45.17 -2.65
CA ALA A 93 19.78 44.40 -2.14
C ALA A 93 19.48 42.90 -2.12
N PHE A 94 18.26 42.51 -1.75
CA PHE A 94 17.82 41.13 -1.74
C PHE A 94 17.74 40.54 -3.14
N ARG A 95 17.25 41.30 -4.12
CA ARG A 95 17.19 40.91 -5.54
C ARG A 95 18.56 40.51 -6.08
N ARG A 96 19.59 41.32 -5.81
CA ARG A 96 20.97 41.01 -6.22
C ARG A 96 21.47 39.67 -5.69
N VAL A 97 21.04 39.29 -4.48
CA VAL A 97 21.38 37.97 -3.90
C VAL A 97 20.52 36.86 -4.54
N ALA A 98 19.23 37.11 -4.75
CA ALA A 98 18.33 36.13 -5.35
C ALA A 98 18.73 35.80 -6.80
N GLU A 99 19.23 36.78 -7.56
CA GLU A 99 19.71 36.60 -8.95
C GLU A 99 20.98 35.73 -9.06
N THR A 100 21.71 35.47 -7.98
CA THR A 100 22.87 34.56 -8.00
C THR A 100 22.50 33.09 -7.79
N ILE A 101 21.23 32.80 -7.50
CA ILE A 101 20.75 31.45 -7.22
C ILE A 101 20.25 30.81 -8.51
N THR A 102 20.61 29.54 -8.72
CA THR A 102 20.00 28.71 -9.75
C THR A 102 18.73 28.07 -9.18
N TYR A 103 17.61 28.21 -9.89
CA TYR A 103 16.32 27.68 -9.47
C TYR A 103 15.92 26.51 -10.36
N ALA A 104 15.48 25.41 -9.75
CA ALA A 104 14.91 24.26 -10.43
C ALA A 104 13.39 24.23 -10.24
N GLU A 105 12.69 23.61 -11.20
CA GLU A 105 11.25 23.37 -11.05
C GLU A 105 10.96 22.43 -9.86
N PRO A 106 9.88 22.66 -9.12
CA PRO A 106 9.53 21.82 -7.99
C PRO A 106 9.15 20.41 -8.47
N ALA A 107 9.79 19.39 -7.89
CA ALA A 107 9.48 17.98 -8.17
C ALA A 107 8.24 17.46 -7.42
N ILE A 108 7.79 18.21 -6.41
CA ILE A 108 6.61 17.92 -5.59
C ILE A 108 5.67 19.10 -5.77
N ASP A 109 4.38 18.81 -5.94
CA ASP A 109 3.34 19.82 -6.02
C ASP A 109 3.45 20.79 -4.84
N MET A 110 3.43 22.08 -5.15
CA MET A 110 3.62 23.13 -4.17
C MET A 110 2.50 24.14 -4.28
N ILE A 111 1.98 24.57 -3.12
CA ILE A 111 1.04 25.68 -3.01
C ILE A 111 1.84 26.96 -2.77
N SER A 112 1.71 27.94 -3.65
CA SER A 112 2.26 29.27 -3.41
C SER A 112 1.35 30.01 -2.43
N LEU A 113 1.88 30.39 -1.27
CA LEU A 113 1.12 31.24 -0.34
C LEU A 113 1.07 32.71 -0.76
N VAL A 114 1.67 33.09 -1.89
CA VAL A 114 1.46 34.41 -2.50
C VAL A 114 0.12 34.42 -3.24
N THR A 115 -0.17 33.36 -3.98
CA THR A 115 -1.40 33.24 -4.80
C THR A 115 -2.50 32.44 -4.12
N GLY A 116 -2.17 31.64 -3.11
CA GLY A 116 -3.07 30.69 -2.44
C GLY A 116 -3.40 29.46 -3.29
N LYS A 117 -2.66 29.19 -4.37
CA LYS A 117 -2.97 28.14 -5.37
C LYS A 117 -1.77 27.23 -5.64
N VAL A 118 -2.04 26.11 -6.30
CA VAL A 118 -1.00 25.24 -6.88
C VAL A 118 -0.15 26.08 -7.82
N VAL A 119 1.17 25.95 -7.68
CA VAL A 119 2.15 26.68 -8.49
C VAL A 119 1.94 26.38 -9.98
N ALA A 120 1.64 27.43 -10.73
CA ALA A 120 1.59 27.40 -12.19
C ALA A 120 2.89 28.03 -12.76
N PRO A 121 3.25 27.73 -14.03
CA PRO A 121 4.41 28.36 -14.68
C PRO A 121 4.36 29.90 -14.66
N ALA A 122 3.15 30.48 -14.67
CA ALA A 122 2.94 31.93 -14.60
C ALA A 122 3.37 32.56 -13.26
N ASP A 123 3.43 31.77 -12.18
CA ASP A 123 3.82 32.26 -10.84
C ASP A 123 5.33 32.52 -10.74
N ARG A 124 6.12 32.03 -11.70
CA ARG A 124 7.57 32.25 -11.81
C ARG A 124 8.34 31.97 -10.52
N ILE A 125 7.96 30.92 -9.79
CA ILE A 125 8.62 30.55 -8.51
C ILE A 125 10.12 30.29 -8.64
N THR A 126 10.53 29.92 -9.85
CA THR A 126 11.92 29.71 -10.27
C THR A 126 12.65 31.00 -10.64
N SER A 127 12.18 32.16 -10.18
CA SER A 127 12.77 33.47 -10.46
C SER A 127 13.06 34.27 -9.19
N ALA A 128 14.10 35.09 -9.23
CA ALA A 128 14.41 36.06 -8.17
C ALA A 128 13.27 37.07 -7.95
N GLU A 129 12.50 37.38 -8.99
CA GLU A 129 11.35 38.28 -8.95
C GLU A 129 10.26 37.77 -8.01
N TYR A 130 9.93 36.47 -8.08
CA TYR A 130 8.97 35.84 -7.17
C TYR A 130 9.38 36.00 -5.70
N TRP A 131 10.66 35.74 -5.36
CA TRP A 131 11.12 35.84 -3.98
C TRP A 131 11.15 37.27 -3.46
N CYS A 132 11.42 38.25 -4.32
CA CYS A 132 11.28 39.67 -3.96
C CYS A 132 9.82 40.02 -3.70
N HIS A 133 8.91 39.61 -4.59
CA HIS A 133 7.48 39.82 -4.42
C HIS A 133 6.94 39.14 -3.16
N HIS A 134 7.37 37.92 -2.86
CA HIS A 134 7.01 37.17 -1.65
C HIS A 134 7.35 37.91 -0.35
N VAL A 135 8.36 38.77 -0.32
CA VAL A 135 8.69 39.58 0.88
C VAL A 135 7.63 40.65 1.15
N LEU A 136 6.98 41.16 0.10
CA LEU A 136 6.04 42.28 0.16
C LEU A 136 4.57 41.80 0.16
N ALA A 137 4.28 40.71 -0.55
CA ALA A 137 2.94 40.20 -0.73
C ALA A 137 2.38 39.55 0.56
N PRO A 138 1.04 39.59 0.75
CA PRO A 138 0.39 38.88 1.85
C PRO A 138 0.60 37.37 1.74
N VAL A 139 0.69 36.70 2.89
CA VAL A 139 0.66 35.23 2.99
C VAL A 139 -0.80 34.76 3.02
N ARG A 140 -1.29 34.23 1.90
CA ARG A 140 -2.66 33.70 1.72
C ARG A 140 -2.76 32.24 2.17
N PHE A 141 -2.56 32.02 3.47
CA PHE A 141 -2.55 30.67 4.07
C PHE A 141 -3.92 29.97 3.99
N ASP A 142 -5.01 30.69 4.27
CA ASP A 142 -6.36 30.14 4.21
C ASP A 142 -6.71 29.65 2.79
N ASP A 143 -6.44 30.48 1.78
CA ASP A 143 -6.63 30.09 0.37
C ASP A 143 -5.78 28.87 -0.02
N GLY A 144 -4.54 28.81 0.49
CA GLY A 144 -3.67 27.66 0.27
C GLY A 144 -4.24 26.37 0.88
N MET A 145 -4.83 26.46 2.07
CA MET A 145 -5.52 25.32 2.71
C MET A 145 -6.79 24.92 1.96
N GLN A 146 -7.55 25.88 1.43
CA GLN A 146 -8.71 25.61 0.56
C GLN A 146 -8.29 24.90 -0.74
N SER A 147 -7.14 25.28 -1.32
CA SER A 147 -6.59 24.57 -2.50
C SER A 147 -6.22 23.13 -2.18
N LEU A 148 -5.58 22.87 -1.03
CA LEU A 148 -5.27 21.49 -0.59
C LEU A 148 -6.55 20.67 -0.34
N TYR A 149 -7.60 21.31 0.18
CA TYR A 149 -8.91 20.67 0.34
C TYR A 149 -9.52 20.25 -1.01
N GLN A 150 -9.46 21.13 -2.01
CA GLN A 150 -9.95 20.84 -3.36
C GLN A 150 -9.17 19.70 -4.05
N GLN A 151 -7.93 19.46 -3.62
CA GLN A 151 -7.11 18.32 -4.04
C GLN A 151 -7.36 17.05 -3.20
N GLU A 152 -8.38 17.06 -2.33
CA GLU A 152 -8.74 15.94 -1.46
C GLU A 152 -7.61 15.51 -0.50
N VAL A 153 -6.70 16.43 -0.16
CA VAL A 153 -5.64 16.18 0.82
C VAL A 153 -6.27 15.98 2.20
N ASP A 154 -5.94 14.84 2.81
CA ASP A 154 -6.50 14.40 4.09
C ASP A 154 -5.45 14.29 5.21
N THR A 155 -4.17 14.41 4.89
CA THR A 155 -3.08 14.20 5.83
C THR A 155 -2.10 15.37 5.79
N PHE A 156 -1.91 16.02 6.94
CA PHE A 156 -1.10 17.23 7.09
C PHE A 156 0.00 17.01 8.11
N VAL A 157 1.25 17.19 7.68
CA VAL A 157 2.44 17.12 8.55
C VAL A 157 3.05 18.51 8.67
N GLU A 158 3.09 19.07 9.88
CA GLU A 158 3.76 20.35 10.12
C GLU A 158 5.20 20.13 10.56
N VAL A 159 6.12 20.47 9.66
CA VAL A 159 7.56 20.44 9.90
C VAL A 159 8.00 21.72 10.59
N GLY A 160 8.03 21.70 11.90
CA GLY A 160 8.38 22.86 12.71
C GLY A 160 8.49 22.57 14.20
N PRO A 161 8.98 23.53 15.00
CA PRO A 161 9.20 23.38 16.44
C PRO A 161 7.89 23.38 17.26
N LYS A 162 6.79 23.86 16.70
CA LYS A 162 5.47 23.97 17.34
C LYS A 162 4.38 23.79 16.28
N PRO A 163 3.22 23.18 16.61
CA PRO A 163 2.12 22.96 15.67
C PRO A 163 1.23 24.20 15.49
N VAL A 164 1.78 25.29 14.97
CA VAL A 164 1.03 26.55 14.80
C VAL A 164 0.15 26.49 13.55
N LEU A 165 0.70 26.01 12.43
CA LEU A 165 -0.01 25.91 11.16
C LEU A 165 -1.17 24.91 11.25
N LEU A 166 -0.97 23.76 11.90
CA LEU A 166 -2.04 22.79 12.15
C LEU A 166 -3.18 23.41 12.98
N GLY A 167 -2.83 24.23 13.97
CA GLY A 167 -3.80 24.96 14.78
C GLY A 167 -4.63 25.96 13.96
N MET A 168 -3.99 26.69 13.05
CA MET A 168 -4.67 27.65 12.15
C MET A 168 -5.52 26.92 11.12
N ALA A 169 -4.96 25.90 10.44
CA ALA A 169 -5.66 25.10 9.46
C ALA A 169 -6.96 24.53 10.02
N ARG A 170 -6.93 23.92 11.21
CA ARG A 170 -8.13 23.36 11.86
C ARG A 170 -9.27 24.36 12.08
N GLN A 171 -8.96 25.64 12.28
CA GLN A 171 -9.98 26.67 12.51
C GLN A 171 -10.78 26.98 11.24
N GLY A 172 -10.18 26.81 10.06
CA GLY A 172 -10.87 26.95 8.77
C GLY A 172 -11.85 25.82 8.48
N PHE A 173 -11.84 24.73 9.27
CA PHE A 173 -12.55 23.48 8.94
C PHE A 173 -13.31 22.88 10.14
N SER A 174 -13.95 23.71 10.98
CA SER A 174 -14.61 23.29 12.22
C SER A 174 -15.83 22.35 12.08
N ASP A 175 -16.30 22.11 10.85
CA ASP A 175 -17.57 21.41 10.59
C ASP A 175 -17.41 19.91 10.26
N GLU A 176 -16.20 19.34 10.34
CA GLU A 176 -16.02 17.90 10.11
C GLU A 176 -16.37 17.04 11.35
N PRO A 177 -17.20 15.99 11.20
CA PRO A 177 -17.52 15.09 12.29
C PRO A 177 -16.28 14.29 12.75
N SER A 178 -15.87 14.53 14.00
CA SER A 178 -14.68 13.96 14.67
C SER A 178 -14.59 12.43 14.74
N SER A 179 -15.58 11.67 14.25
CA SER A 179 -15.69 10.21 14.42
C SER A 179 -15.79 9.42 13.12
N SER A 180 -15.45 10.00 11.98
CA SER A 180 -15.43 9.31 10.69
C SER A 180 -14.07 8.67 10.42
N ALA A 181 -14.05 7.48 9.80
CA ALA A 181 -12.84 6.89 9.20
C ALA A 181 -12.22 7.80 8.10
N ALA A 182 -12.96 8.81 7.63
CA ALA A 182 -12.53 9.84 6.70
C ALA A 182 -12.03 11.14 7.39
N ALA A 183 -11.82 11.15 8.71
CA ALA A 183 -11.32 12.33 9.41
C ALA A 183 -9.87 12.66 9.01
N ARG A 184 -9.59 13.94 8.79
CA ARG A 184 -8.25 14.43 8.44
C ARG A 184 -7.23 14.21 9.56
N LEU A 185 -6.00 13.86 9.16
CA LEU A 185 -4.89 13.60 10.06
C LEU A 185 -4.00 14.85 10.19
N TRP A 186 -3.71 15.26 11.43
CA TRP A 186 -2.94 16.47 11.75
C TRP A 186 -1.73 16.11 12.60
N LEU A 187 -0.53 16.18 12.03
CA LEU A 187 0.69 15.57 12.60
C LEU A 187 1.79 16.62 12.83
N PRO A 188 2.11 16.97 14.10
CA PRO A 188 3.27 17.79 14.42
C PRO A 188 4.57 17.00 14.29
N THR A 189 5.64 17.57 13.74
CA THR A 189 6.98 16.98 13.90
C THR A 189 7.55 17.20 15.29
N LEU A 190 7.40 18.41 15.85
CA LEU A 190 7.85 18.77 17.19
C LEU A 190 6.78 19.58 17.91
N ARG A 191 6.85 19.60 19.23
CA ARG A 191 6.01 20.46 20.08
C ARG A 191 6.74 20.80 21.37
N PRO A 192 6.46 21.96 21.99
CA PRO A 192 6.99 22.26 23.31
C PRO A 192 6.36 21.33 24.36
N PHE A 193 7.20 20.75 25.22
CA PHE A 193 6.76 19.98 26.38
C PHE A 193 7.03 20.77 27.67
N PRO A 194 6.07 20.82 28.63
CA PRO A 194 6.24 21.53 29.89
C PRO A 194 7.35 20.94 30.79
N SER A 195 7.71 19.68 30.59
CA SER A 195 8.69 18.91 31.39
C SER A 195 10.15 19.11 30.99
N ALA A 196 10.43 19.91 29.95
CA ALA A 196 11.76 20.03 29.35
C ALA A 196 12.73 20.94 30.14
N SER A 197 12.75 20.88 31.47
CA SER A 197 13.74 21.62 32.28
C SER A 197 15.14 21.00 32.22
N ASP A 198 15.23 19.73 31.83
CA ASP A 198 16.49 19.00 31.64
C ASP A 198 16.68 18.67 30.15
N GLU A 199 17.89 18.93 29.60
CA GLU A 199 18.20 18.73 28.17
C GLU A 199 17.97 17.28 27.70
N ASP A 200 18.28 16.28 28.54
CA ASP A 200 18.07 14.86 28.21
C ASP A 200 16.58 14.51 28.07
N ASN A 201 15.71 15.11 28.88
CA ASN A 201 14.27 14.90 28.81
C ASN A 201 13.68 15.55 27.54
N ALA A 202 14.25 16.66 27.08
CA ALA A 202 13.81 17.34 25.86
C ALA A 202 14.02 16.47 24.61
N VAL A 203 15.18 15.82 24.48
CA VAL A 203 15.46 14.93 23.34
C VAL A 203 14.53 13.71 23.33
N ALA A 204 14.27 13.13 24.50
CA ALA A 204 13.33 12.02 24.64
C ALA A 204 11.90 12.43 24.25
N ASP A 205 11.49 13.65 24.61
CA ASP A 205 10.18 14.20 24.29
C ASP A 205 10.03 14.51 22.79
N ASP A 206 11.08 15.02 22.12
CA ASP A 206 11.10 15.22 20.67
C ASP A 206 10.95 13.89 19.91
N TRP A 207 11.71 12.86 20.31
CA TRP A 207 11.56 11.52 19.73
C TRP A 207 10.17 10.94 19.98
N ARG A 208 9.59 11.15 21.17
CA ARG A 208 8.22 10.71 21.46
C ARG A 208 7.20 11.39 20.53
N GLN A 209 7.35 12.69 20.28
CA GLN A 209 6.45 13.41 19.38
C GLN A 209 6.57 12.90 17.94
N ILE A 210 7.78 12.81 17.38
CA ILE A 210 7.96 12.38 15.98
C ILE A 210 7.53 10.92 15.77
N LEU A 211 7.83 10.02 16.73
CA LEU A 211 7.43 8.61 16.63
C LEU A 211 5.92 8.43 16.77
N LYS A 212 5.26 9.26 17.58
CA LYS A 212 3.79 9.27 17.64
C LYS A 212 3.21 9.65 16.28
N SER A 213 3.71 10.72 15.65
CA SER A 213 3.24 11.14 14.33
C SER A 213 3.55 10.11 13.23
N LEU A 214 4.72 9.47 13.28
CA LEU A 214 5.07 8.37 12.37
C LEU A 214 4.15 7.15 12.56
N GLY A 215 3.82 6.81 13.81
CA GLY A 215 2.90 5.73 14.12
C GLY A 215 1.47 6.01 13.62
N ASP A 216 0.97 7.23 13.85
CA ASP A 216 -0.33 7.66 13.35
C ASP A 216 -0.38 7.62 11.79
N LEU A 217 0.74 7.98 11.13
CA LEU A 217 0.89 7.91 9.68
C LEU A 217 0.94 6.45 9.15
N TYR A 218 1.65 5.57 9.85
CA TYR A 218 1.71 4.13 9.54
C TYR A 218 0.34 3.46 9.67
N ILE A 219 -0.42 3.77 10.74
CA ILE A 219 -1.79 3.26 10.93
C ILE A 219 -2.71 3.70 9.80
N ARG A 220 -2.47 4.89 9.22
CA ARG A 220 -3.21 5.40 8.06
C ARG A 220 -2.86 4.69 6.74
N GLY A 221 -1.84 3.82 6.74
CA GLY A 221 -1.42 3.02 5.59
C GLY A 221 -0.26 3.62 4.79
N ALA A 222 0.46 4.60 5.34
CA ALA A 222 1.64 5.13 4.66
C ALA A 222 2.77 4.09 4.59
N ASP A 223 3.46 4.04 3.45
CA ASP A 223 4.62 3.19 3.25
C ASP A 223 5.86 3.82 3.89
N VAL A 224 6.24 3.31 5.06
CA VAL A 224 7.38 3.80 5.83
C VAL A 224 8.60 2.95 5.53
N ASP A 225 9.69 3.58 5.10
CA ASP A 225 10.98 2.91 4.97
C ASP A 225 11.61 2.64 6.35
N TRP A 226 11.24 1.50 6.93
CA TRP A 226 11.78 1.02 8.20
C TRP A 226 13.28 0.71 8.14
N THR A 227 13.81 0.39 6.95
CA THR A 227 15.24 0.12 6.77
C THR A 227 16.03 1.41 6.96
N ALA A 228 15.63 2.49 6.28
CA ALA A 228 16.24 3.81 6.45
C ALA A 228 16.09 4.33 7.89
N PHE A 229 14.93 4.12 8.52
CA PHE A 229 14.68 4.51 9.90
C PHE A 229 15.68 3.86 10.90
N HIS A 230 16.07 2.60 10.65
CA HIS A 230 16.99 1.85 11.51
C HIS A 230 18.46 1.91 11.07
N ALA A 231 18.80 2.47 9.90
CA ALA A 231 20.14 2.41 9.30
C ALA A 231 21.29 2.90 10.21
N ASN A 232 21.03 3.87 11.09
CA ASN A 232 22.03 4.44 12.00
C ASN A 232 21.93 3.92 13.45
N ARG A 233 21.23 2.80 13.67
CA ARG A 233 21.07 2.18 14.99
C ARG A 233 21.70 0.80 15.00
N ASP A 234 22.37 0.47 16.10
CA ASP A 234 22.84 -0.89 16.37
C ASP A 234 21.64 -1.75 16.83
N ALA A 235 20.86 -2.21 15.84
CA ALA A 235 19.65 -3.00 16.05
C ALA A 235 19.86 -4.44 15.56
N GLN A 236 19.40 -5.42 16.33
CA GLN A 236 19.48 -6.83 15.98
C GLN A 236 18.07 -7.39 15.75
N LYS A 237 17.93 -8.24 14.72
CA LYS A 237 16.69 -9.00 14.51
C LYS A 237 16.54 -10.00 15.66
N VAL A 238 15.36 -10.00 16.28
CA VAL A 238 14.99 -10.96 17.33
C VAL A 238 13.83 -11.82 16.86
N VAL A 239 13.72 -13.04 17.39
CA VAL A 239 12.59 -13.92 17.10
C VAL A 239 11.34 -13.36 17.78
N LEU A 240 10.31 -13.09 16.98
CA LEU A 240 8.98 -12.69 17.45
C LEU A 240 7.96 -13.80 17.13
N PRO A 241 6.79 -13.82 17.79
CA PRO A 241 5.71 -14.72 17.41
C PRO A 241 5.37 -14.62 15.92
N THR A 242 5.09 -15.77 15.29
CA THR A 242 4.66 -15.82 13.89
C THR A 242 3.23 -15.32 13.73
N TYR A 243 2.79 -15.19 12.47
CA TYR A 243 1.46 -14.70 12.15
C TYR A 243 0.33 -15.45 12.91
N PRO A 244 -0.55 -14.77 13.66
CA PRO A 244 -1.60 -15.40 14.44
C PRO A 244 -2.81 -15.76 13.56
N PHE A 245 -2.68 -16.83 12.77
CA PHE A 245 -3.75 -17.30 11.87
C PHE A 245 -5.09 -17.47 12.61
N GLN A 246 -6.12 -16.80 12.09
CA GLN A 246 -7.52 -16.99 12.47
C GLN A 246 -8.06 -18.23 11.74
N ARG A 247 -7.70 -19.41 12.25
CA ARG A 247 -7.94 -20.69 11.58
C ARG A 247 -9.42 -21.03 11.56
N ALA A 248 -9.90 -21.40 10.38
CA ALA A 248 -11.18 -22.08 10.20
C ALA A 248 -10.94 -23.37 9.42
N ARG A 249 -11.76 -24.39 9.69
CA ARG A 249 -11.70 -25.66 8.96
C ARG A 249 -12.38 -25.47 7.60
N TYR A 250 -11.59 -25.60 6.53
CA TYR A 250 -12.08 -25.68 5.16
C TYR A 250 -11.82 -27.09 4.65
N TRP A 251 -12.88 -27.87 4.46
CA TRP A 251 -12.83 -29.24 3.95
C TRP A 251 -14.01 -29.47 3.03
N ILE A 252 -13.79 -30.14 1.89
CA ILE A 252 -14.87 -30.62 1.03
C ILE A 252 -15.30 -31.96 1.64
N GLU A 253 -16.48 -32.01 2.24
CA GLU A 253 -17.03 -33.30 2.68
C GLU A 253 -17.30 -34.16 1.45
N GLU A 254 -16.75 -35.37 1.44
CA GLU A 254 -17.17 -36.39 0.49
C GLU A 254 -18.65 -36.66 0.76
N ASN A 255 -19.53 -36.18 -0.13
CA ASN A 255 -20.90 -36.65 -0.17
C ASN A 255 -20.84 -38.12 -0.56
N ASN A 256 -20.74 -38.99 0.45
CA ASN A 256 -20.87 -40.41 0.31
C ASN A 256 -22.36 -40.72 0.09
N ASN A 257 -22.89 -40.25 -1.04
CA ASN A 257 -24.24 -40.49 -1.48
C ASN A 257 -24.30 -41.95 -1.95
N HIS A 258 -24.37 -42.85 -0.97
CA HIS A 258 -24.83 -44.22 -1.19
C HIS A 258 -26.27 -44.14 -1.69
N PHE A 259 -26.43 -44.15 -3.02
CA PHE A 259 -27.67 -44.58 -3.64
C PHE A 259 -27.87 -46.07 -3.33
N GLY A 260 -28.69 -46.39 -2.33
CA GLY A 260 -29.16 -47.77 -2.14
C GLY A 260 -29.61 -48.17 -0.73
N GLU A 261 -30.93 -48.24 -0.58
CA GLU A 261 -31.70 -49.21 0.24
C GLU A 261 -31.73 -49.13 1.79
N ASN A 262 -32.94 -48.79 2.27
CA ASN A 262 -33.66 -49.31 3.44
C ASN A 262 -32.89 -49.57 4.76
N GLY A 263 -33.19 -48.77 5.78
CA GLY A 263 -32.98 -49.16 7.17
C GLY A 263 -33.17 -48.01 8.14
N ALA A 264 -34.36 -47.92 8.74
CA ALA A 264 -34.63 -47.01 9.85
C ALA A 264 -33.80 -47.41 11.08
N THR A 265 -32.93 -46.53 11.57
CA THR A 265 -32.60 -46.39 13.00
C THR A 265 -32.07 -44.99 13.27
N ALA A 266 -32.62 -44.39 14.32
CA ALA A 266 -32.32 -43.04 14.80
C ALA A 266 -30.86 -42.88 15.25
N HIS A 267 -30.24 -41.78 14.84
CA HIS A 267 -29.13 -41.17 15.55
C HIS A 267 -29.42 -39.69 15.75
N GLU A 268 -29.59 -39.32 17.01
CA GLU A 268 -29.62 -37.94 17.51
C GLU A 268 -28.28 -37.27 17.21
N GLY A 269 -28.31 -36.27 16.32
CA GLY A 269 -27.17 -35.44 15.97
C GLY A 269 -27.68 -34.16 15.30
N ILE A 270 -27.49 -33.04 16.00
CA ILE A 270 -27.67 -31.63 15.61
C ILE A 270 -28.20 -31.42 14.17
N ILE A 271 -29.51 -31.20 14.06
CA ILE A 271 -30.19 -30.84 12.81
C ILE A 271 -29.75 -29.41 12.41
N PRO A 272 -29.22 -29.16 11.20
CA PRO A 272 -28.98 -27.81 10.70
C PRO A 272 -30.33 -27.07 10.70
N HIS A 273 -30.39 -25.89 11.32
CA HIS A 273 -31.62 -25.10 11.50
C HIS A 273 -32.51 -25.13 10.24
N GLN A 274 -33.55 -25.96 10.25
CA GLN A 274 -34.62 -25.85 9.27
C GLN A 274 -35.26 -24.49 9.51
N ARG A 275 -35.01 -23.52 8.62
CA ARG A 275 -35.68 -22.22 8.65
C ARG A 275 -37.19 -22.47 8.74
N SER A 276 -37.84 -21.85 9.73
CA SER A 276 -39.28 -22.02 9.90
C SER A 276 -40.01 -21.58 8.63
N ASN A 277 -41.16 -22.19 8.34
CA ASN A 277 -41.96 -21.81 7.16
C ASN A 277 -42.32 -20.33 7.13
N VAL A 278 -42.37 -19.65 8.29
CA VAL A 278 -42.56 -18.20 8.40
C VAL A 278 -41.35 -17.44 7.85
N MET A 279 -40.13 -17.85 8.22
CA MET A 279 -38.90 -17.22 7.71
C MET A 279 -38.71 -17.47 6.21
N ASN A 280 -39.18 -18.60 5.69
CA ASN A 280 -39.15 -18.87 4.24
C ASN A 280 -40.11 -17.95 3.46
N LEU A 281 -41.33 -17.74 3.96
CA LEU A 281 -42.30 -16.85 3.32
C LEU A 281 -41.87 -15.38 3.38
N LEU A 282 -41.26 -14.94 4.50
CA LEU A 282 -40.64 -13.62 4.63
C LEU A 282 -39.49 -13.42 3.64
N ALA A 283 -38.60 -14.41 3.50
CA ALA A 283 -37.48 -14.35 2.56
C ALA A 283 -37.94 -14.38 1.09
N GLN A 284 -39.07 -15.04 0.78
CA GLN A 284 -39.63 -15.14 -0.58
C GLN A 284 -40.49 -13.94 -0.99
N GLY A 285 -40.80 -13.02 -0.07
CA GLY A 285 -41.64 -11.86 -0.39
C GLY A 285 -43.14 -12.11 -0.38
N ASP A 286 -43.60 -13.29 0.06
CA ASP A 286 -45.01 -13.69 -0.07
C ASP A 286 -45.82 -13.26 1.16
N ALA A 287 -46.07 -11.94 1.25
CA ALA A 287 -46.87 -11.33 2.31
C ALA A 287 -48.30 -11.88 2.37
N GLY A 288 -48.88 -12.22 1.21
CA GLY A 288 -50.25 -12.75 1.11
C GLY A 288 -50.40 -14.12 1.75
N GLN A 289 -49.49 -15.06 1.47
CA GLN A 289 -49.50 -16.37 2.13
C GLN A 289 -49.19 -16.29 3.61
N LEU A 290 -48.32 -15.37 4.01
CA LEU A 290 -47.99 -15.13 5.42
C LEU A 290 -49.21 -14.59 6.19
N ALA A 291 -49.92 -13.62 5.62
CA ALA A 291 -51.16 -13.07 6.17
C ALA A 291 -52.26 -14.14 6.27
N ALA A 292 -52.46 -14.94 5.22
CA ALA A 292 -53.45 -16.02 5.20
C ALA A 292 -53.13 -17.14 6.21
N ARG A 293 -51.86 -17.33 6.57
CA ARG A 293 -51.43 -18.31 7.58
C ARG A 293 -51.65 -17.78 8.99
N LEU A 294 -51.23 -16.55 9.27
CA LEU A 294 -51.46 -15.91 10.57
C LEU A 294 -52.95 -15.72 10.84
N GLY A 295 -53.72 -15.35 9.82
CA GLY A 295 -55.19 -15.25 9.87
C GLY A 295 -55.92 -16.56 10.18
N ARG A 296 -55.27 -17.72 9.94
CA ARG A 296 -55.80 -19.05 10.32
C ARG A 296 -55.46 -19.45 11.76
N LEU A 297 -54.43 -18.83 12.36
CA LEU A 297 -53.96 -19.12 13.72
C LEU A 297 -54.59 -18.20 14.77
N GLY A 298 -55.05 -17.01 14.37
CA GLY A 298 -55.75 -16.06 15.25
C GLY A 298 -57.18 -15.77 14.80
N GLN A 299 -58.07 -15.49 15.75
CA GLN A 299 -59.41 -14.97 15.46
C GLN A 299 -59.32 -13.46 15.25
N PHE A 300 -59.28 -13.03 14.00
CA PHE A 300 -59.23 -11.60 13.62
C PHE A 300 -60.56 -11.15 13.02
N THR A 301 -60.97 -9.93 13.32
CA THR A 301 -62.09 -9.28 12.61
C THR A 301 -61.69 -8.93 11.17
N PRO A 302 -62.64 -8.72 10.24
CA PRO A 302 -62.34 -8.36 8.85
C PRO A 302 -61.46 -7.11 8.70
N GLU A 303 -61.67 -6.13 9.58
CA GLU A 303 -60.86 -4.90 9.66
C GLU A 303 -59.42 -5.20 10.11
N GLN A 304 -59.25 -6.09 11.10
CA GLN A 304 -57.93 -6.53 11.58
C GLN A 304 -57.17 -7.34 10.53
N GLN A 305 -57.85 -8.16 9.73
CA GLN A 305 -57.21 -8.92 8.63
C GLN A 305 -56.69 -8.01 7.52
N THR A 306 -57.44 -6.95 7.20
CA THR A 306 -57.03 -5.95 6.20
C THR A 306 -55.79 -5.19 6.69
N PHE A 307 -55.79 -4.78 7.96
CA PHE A 307 -54.63 -4.13 8.58
C PHE A 307 -53.41 -5.07 8.67
N LEU A 308 -53.61 -6.33 9.07
CA LEU A 308 -52.53 -7.33 9.16
C LEU A 308 -51.86 -7.56 7.80
N SER A 309 -52.63 -7.64 6.72
CA SER A 309 -52.08 -7.82 5.37
C SER A 309 -51.22 -6.63 4.94
N SER A 310 -51.72 -5.41 5.17
CA SER A 310 -51.01 -4.17 4.84
C SER A 310 -49.71 -4.01 5.67
N ALA A 311 -49.75 -4.39 6.96
CA ALA A 311 -48.58 -4.34 7.84
C ALA A 311 -47.52 -5.40 7.46
N LEU A 312 -47.94 -6.60 7.07
CA LEU A 312 -47.02 -7.66 6.63
C LEU A 312 -46.38 -7.35 5.29
N GLU A 313 -47.09 -6.69 4.37
CA GLU A 313 -46.52 -6.20 3.11
C GLU A 313 -45.39 -5.18 3.36
N LEU A 314 -45.58 -4.23 4.28
CA LEU A 314 -44.55 -3.28 4.67
C LEU A 314 -43.32 -3.95 5.30
N LEU A 315 -43.53 -4.89 6.23
CA LEU A 315 -42.44 -5.61 6.88
C LEU A 315 -41.66 -6.53 5.92
N VAL A 316 -42.36 -7.17 4.98
CA VAL A 316 -41.73 -7.99 3.93
C VAL A 316 -40.89 -7.10 3.01
N HIS A 317 -41.42 -5.93 2.62
CA HIS A 317 -40.70 -4.97 1.79
C HIS A 317 -39.45 -4.41 2.49
N GLU A 318 -39.56 -4.03 3.78
CA GLU A 318 -38.42 -3.57 4.59
C GLU A 318 -37.34 -4.67 4.72
N HIS A 319 -37.76 -5.91 5.03
CA HIS A 319 -36.83 -7.04 5.11
C HIS A 319 -36.13 -7.35 3.78
N GLN A 320 -36.84 -7.23 2.65
CA GLN A 320 -36.24 -7.38 1.33
C GLN A 320 -35.21 -6.30 1.01
N GLN A 321 -35.48 -5.04 1.39
CA GLN A 321 -34.50 -3.96 1.24
C GLN A 321 -33.25 -4.16 2.12
N GLU A 322 -33.42 -4.62 3.36
CA GLU A 322 -32.29 -4.97 4.23
C GLU A 322 -31.45 -6.10 3.63
N GLN A 323 -32.10 -7.14 3.08
CA GLN A 323 -31.38 -8.24 2.42
C GLN A 323 -30.67 -7.79 1.13
N LEU A 324 -31.29 -6.93 0.33
CA LEU A 324 -30.66 -6.39 -0.89
C LEU A 324 -29.45 -5.52 -0.53
N THR A 325 -29.57 -4.70 0.52
CA THR A 325 -28.47 -3.88 1.06
C THR A 325 -27.35 -4.76 1.61
N ALA A 326 -27.69 -5.84 2.33
CA ALA A 326 -26.71 -6.82 2.80
C ALA A 326 -26.02 -7.58 1.65
N GLN A 327 -26.74 -7.91 0.58
CA GLN A 327 -26.17 -8.55 -0.61
C GLN A 327 -25.24 -7.61 -1.39
N LEU A 328 -25.62 -6.34 -1.55
CA LEU A 328 -24.77 -5.31 -2.14
C LEU A 328 -23.50 -5.10 -1.30
N ALA A 329 -23.63 -5.07 0.04
CA ALA A 329 -22.48 -5.01 0.94
C ALA A 329 -21.57 -6.24 0.82
N VAL A 330 -22.13 -7.42 0.57
CA VAL A 330 -21.37 -8.67 0.38
C VAL A 330 -20.65 -8.69 -0.98
N ALA A 331 -21.21 -8.09 -2.03
CA ALA A 331 -20.53 -7.95 -3.32
C ALA A 331 -19.22 -7.15 -3.18
N ASP A 332 -19.22 -6.12 -2.33
CA ASP A 332 -18.04 -5.30 -2.02
C ASP A 332 -16.97 -6.02 -1.18
N TRP A 333 -17.25 -7.25 -0.69
CA TRP A 333 -16.28 -8.04 0.09
C TRP A 333 -15.39 -8.92 -0.78
N PHE A 334 -15.76 -9.17 -2.04
CA PHE A 334 -15.03 -10.10 -2.89
C PHE A 334 -13.95 -9.41 -3.70
N TYR A 335 -12.76 -9.98 -3.65
CA TYR A 335 -11.63 -9.53 -4.45
C TYR A 335 -11.12 -10.68 -5.32
N GLU A 336 -10.64 -10.36 -6.50
CA GLU A 336 -9.98 -11.29 -7.41
C GLU A 336 -8.56 -10.85 -7.74
N SER A 337 -7.70 -11.84 -8.01
CA SER A 337 -6.35 -11.58 -8.47
C SER A 337 -6.38 -11.36 -9.97
N VAL A 338 -6.06 -10.15 -10.42
CA VAL A 338 -5.91 -9.80 -11.84
C VAL A 338 -4.42 -9.61 -12.15
N TRP A 339 -3.99 -10.26 -13.22
CA TRP A 339 -2.64 -10.10 -13.75
C TRP A 339 -2.58 -8.89 -14.67
N ARG A 340 -1.71 -7.93 -14.35
CA ARG A 340 -1.55 -6.71 -15.15
C ARG A 340 -0.17 -6.67 -15.80
N PRO A 341 -0.06 -6.27 -17.07
CA PRO A 341 1.23 -6.07 -17.70
C PRO A 341 1.96 -4.94 -16.95
N GLN A 342 3.21 -5.18 -16.59
CA GLN A 342 4.08 -4.20 -15.94
C GLN A 342 5.49 -4.32 -16.52
N SER A 343 5.79 -3.42 -17.44
CA SER A 343 7.14 -3.22 -17.96
C SER A 343 8.11 -2.87 -16.83
N ARG A 344 9.34 -3.36 -16.92
CA ARG A 344 10.42 -2.94 -16.01
C ARG A 344 10.73 -1.47 -16.27
N VAL A 345 10.91 -0.69 -15.21
CA VAL A 345 11.65 0.57 -15.36
C VAL A 345 13.10 0.16 -15.55
N GLU A 346 13.65 0.37 -16.74
CA GLU A 346 15.08 0.18 -16.98
C GLU A 346 15.82 0.98 -15.90
N ALA A 347 16.65 0.30 -15.11
CA ALA A 347 17.58 0.98 -14.23
C ALA A 347 18.41 1.91 -15.13
N GLY A 348 18.15 3.22 -15.06
CA GLY A 348 18.95 4.19 -15.78
C GLY A 348 20.42 3.90 -15.52
N ALA A 349 21.26 4.03 -16.53
CA ALA A 349 22.70 3.69 -16.57
C ALA A 349 23.59 4.37 -15.48
N THR A 350 22.98 4.91 -14.43
CA THR A 350 23.55 5.53 -13.24
C THR A 350 23.18 4.79 -11.94
N ALA A 351 22.70 3.54 -12.01
CA ALA A 351 22.86 2.63 -10.87
C ALA A 351 24.34 2.24 -10.83
N VAL A 352 25.07 2.85 -9.91
CA VAL A 352 26.41 2.44 -9.52
C VAL A 352 26.41 0.92 -9.41
N VAL A 353 27.14 0.24 -10.30
CA VAL A 353 27.51 -1.17 -10.15
C VAL A 353 28.09 -1.26 -8.75
N THR A 354 27.30 -1.77 -7.81
CA THR A 354 27.76 -2.09 -6.48
C THR A 354 28.88 -3.09 -6.68
N LYS A 355 30.10 -2.59 -6.43
CA LYS A 355 31.39 -3.28 -6.34
C LYS A 355 31.24 -4.78 -6.12
N GLU A 356 31.99 -5.59 -6.87
CA GLU A 356 32.72 -6.85 -6.54
C GLU A 356 32.34 -7.73 -5.30
N THR A 357 31.23 -7.53 -4.60
CA THR A 357 30.91 -8.11 -3.27
C THR A 357 29.71 -9.06 -3.26
N ASP A 358 29.01 -9.29 -4.38
CA ASP A 358 27.84 -10.21 -4.45
C ASP A 358 28.12 -11.52 -5.21
N LEU A 359 29.37 -11.97 -5.26
CA LEU A 359 29.69 -13.32 -5.72
C LEU A 359 29.36 -14.31 -4.61
N GLY A 360 28.35 -15.16 -4.81
CA GLY A 360 27.90 -16.12 -3.80
C GLY A 360 27.47 -17.46 -4.39
N CYS A 361 27.16 -18.40 -3.50
CA CYS A 361 26.66 -19.71 -3.91
C CYS A 361 25.16 -19.60 -4.27
N TRP A 362 24.76 -20.22 -5.38
CA TRP A 362 23.36 -20.34 -5.80
C TRP A 362 22.96 -21.81 -5.72
N LEU A 363 22.00 -22.14 -4.86
CA LEU A 363 21.49 -23.50 -4.75
C LEU A 363 20.30 -23.68 -5.69
N ILE A 364 20.43 -24.55 -6.69
CA ILE A 364 19.42 -24.73 -7.74
C ILE A 364 18.87 -26.15 -7.64
N PHE A 365 17.61 -26.28 -7.23
CA PHE A 365 16.89 -27.55 -7.31
C PHE A 365 16.44 -27.76 -8.76
N ALA A 366 17.33 -28.33 -9.57
CA ALA A 366 17.22 -28.44 -11.02
C ALA A 366 16.15 -29.44 -11.47
N ASP A 367 15.40 -29.05 -12.51
CA ASP A 367 14.47 -29.91 -13.23
C ASP A 367 15.20 -30.94 -14.09
N GLN A 368 14.48 -31.97 -14.52
CA GLN A 368 14.95 -32.99 -15.48
C GLN A 368 14.95 -32.49 -16.92
N GLY A 369 14.34 -31.33 -17.19
CA GLY A 369 14.19 -30.79 -18.52
C GLY A 369 15.40 -30.03 -19.04
N GLY A 370 16.29 -29.54 -18.17
CA GLY A 370 17.46 -28.76 -18.58
C GLY A 370 17.40 -27.26 -18.24
N MET A 371 16.36 -26.78 -17.53
CA MET A 371 16.26 -25.39 -17.12
C MET A 371 17.29 -25.04 -16.04
N GLY A 372 17.50 -25.96 -15.09
CA GLY A 372 18.48 -25.79 -14.01
C GLY A 372 19.91 -25.65 -14.53
N GLU A 373 20.27 -26.46 -15.51
CA GLU A 373 21.56 -26.41 -16.20
C GLU A 373 21.73 -25.10 -16.98
N ALA A 374 20.70 -24.68 -17.73
CA ALA A 374 20.75 -23.39 -18.43
C ALA A 374 20.90 -22.19 -17.48
N LEU A 375 20.23 -22.22 -16.32
CA LEU A 375 20.37 -21.22 -15.28
C LEU A 375 21.76 -21.26 -14.63
N ALA A 376 22.30 -22.45 -14.35
CA ALA A 376 23.65 -22.63 -13.83
C ALA A 376 24.71 -22.11 -14.81
N ASP A 377 24.60 -22.43 -16.09
CA ASP A 377 25.51 -21.95 -17.14
C ASP A 377 25.47 -20.42 -17.24
N HIS A 378 24.27 -19.82 -17.20
CA HIS A 378 24.12 -18.37 -17.19
C HIS A 378 24.75 -17.73 -15.95
N LEU A 379 24.51 -18.29 -14.76
CA LEU A 379 25.09 -17.83 -13.50
C LEU A 379 26.63 -17.93 -13.51
N ALA A 380 27.18 -19.05 -14.01
CA ALA A 380 28.62 -19.25 -14.13
C ALA A 380 29.27 -18.23 -15.08
N GLN A 381 28.59 -17.86 -16.18
CA GLN A 381 29.05 -16.79 -17.08
C GLN A 381 29.09 -15.42 -16.39
N GLN A 382 28.24 -15.18 -15.39
CA GLN A 382 28.24 -13.97 -14.54
C GLN A 382 29.17 -14.09 -13.32
N GLY A 383 30.00 -15.15 -13.24
CA GLY A 383 30.96 -15.38 -12.17
C GLY A 383 30.37 -15.97 -10.88
N GLN A 384 29.07 -16.28 -10.84
CA GLN A 384 28.39 -16.88 -9.70
C GLN A 384 28.74 -18.38 -9.57
N ARG A 385 28.51 -18.96 -8.38
CA ARG A 385 28.78 -20.39 -8.12
C ARG A 385 27.48 -21.18 -7.99
N PRO A 386 26.97 -21.78 -9.08
CA PRO A 386 25.79 -22.62 -9.01
C PRO A 386 26.11 -24.00 -8.41
N LEU A 387 25.23 -24.50 -7.55
CA LEU A 387 25.25 -25.86 -7.04
C LEU A 387 23.91 -26.52 -7.41
N LEU A 388 23.98 -27.57 -8.22
CA LEU A 388 22.79 -28.26 -8.74
C LEU A 388 22.34 -29.37 -7.80
N VAL A 389 21.02 -29.46 -7.59
CA VAL A 389 20.35 -30.45 -6.76
C VAL A 389 19.23 -31.12 -7.56
N TYR A 390 19.33 -32.42 -7.80
CA TYR A 390 18.35 -33.22 -8.53
C TYR A 390 17.53 -34.08 -7.58
N ALA A 391 16.27 -34.33 -7.93
CA ALA A 391 15.43 -35.28 -7.21
C ALA A 391 15.86 -36.72 -7.52
N THR A 392 15.87 -37.60 -6.51
CA THR A 392 16.06 -39.05 -6.68
C THR A 392 15.05 -39.83 -5.85
N HIS A 393 14.70 -41.04 -6.28
CA HIS A 393 13.91 -41.98 -5.49
C HIS A 393 14.78 -42.94 -4.65
N GLY A 394 16.10 -42.92 -4.86
CA GLY A 394 17.06 -43.75 -4.13
C GLY A 394 17.68 -43.05 -2.92
N GLU A 395 18.80 -43.59 -2.44
CA GLU A 395 19.61 -42.95 -1.39
C GLU A 395 20.22 -41.64 -1.89
N SER A 396 20.27 -40.64 -1.00
CA SER A 396 20.89 -39.36 -1.30
C SER A 396 22.40 -39.53 -1.50
N CYS A 397 22.95 -38.81 -2.47
CA CYS A 397 24.38 -38.86 -2.76
C CYS A 397 24.85 -37.60 -3.48
N GLN A 398 26.16 -37.35 -3.40
CA GLN A 398 26.84 -36.32 -4.18
C GLN A 398 27.63 -37.00 -5.30
N ARG A 399 27.43 -36.55 -6.55
CA ARG A 399 28.16 -37.07 -7.74
C ARG A 399 28.41 -35.92 -8.72
N ASN A 400 29.62 -35.84 -9.26
CA ASN A 400 30.01 -34.83 -10.26
C ASN A 400 29.60 -33.39 -9.85
N ASP A 401 29.93 -32.99 -8.62
CA ASP A 401 29.58 -31.67 -8.05
C ASP A 401 28.08 -31.35 -8.01
N CYS A 402 27.21 -32.36 -8.17
CA CYS A 402 25.77 -32.27 -8.03
C CYS A 402 25.28 -33.08 -6.84
N TRP A 403 24.18 -32.65 -6.24
CA TRP A 403 23.48 -33.38 -5.19
C TRP A 403 22.27 -34.10 -5.75
N TYR A 404 21.98 -35.29 -5.23
CA TYR A 404 20.77 -36.04 -5.51
C TYR A 404 20.05 -36.29 -4.19
N LEU A 405 18.84 -35.75 -4.01
CA LEU A 405 18.10 -35.81 -2.76
C LEU A 405 16.73 -36.48 -2.92
N ASN A 406 16.29 -37.19 -1.89
CA ASN A 406 14.93 -37.71 -1.86
C ASN A 406 13.95 -36.62 -1.39
N PRO A 407 12.96 -36.22 -2.20
CA PRO A 407 12.03 -35.13 -1.86
C PRO A 407 11.20 -35.41 -0.59
N THR A 408 11.11 -36.68 -0.17
CA THR A 408 10.34 -37.10 1.01
C THR A 408 11.15 -37.16 2.31
N GLN A 409 12.46 -36.92 2.26
CA GLN A 409 13.36 -37.08 3.41
C GLN A 409 13.94 -35.74 3.84
N LEU A 410 13.49 -35.21 4.99
CA LEU A 410 13.99 -33.96 5.56
C LEU A 410 15.52 -33.97 5.79
N ALA A 411 16.07 -35.10 6.24
CA ALA A 411 17.50 -35.24 6.55
C ALA A 411 18.40 -34.94 5.34
N ASP A 412 17.95 -35.28 4.13
CA ASP A 412 18.68 -35.01 2.90
C ASP A 412 18.83 -33.49 2.65
N PHE A 413 17.76 -32.72 2.88
CA PHE A 413 17.77 -31.26 2.74
C PHE A 413 18.64 -30.61 3.82
N GLN A 414 18.56 -31.10 5.06
CA GLN A 414 19.40 -30.62 6.16
C GLN A 414 20.88 -30.82 5.85
N GLN A 415 21.26 -31.99 5.33
CA GLN A 415 22.64 -32.28 4.96
C GLN A 415 23.19 -31.32 3.89
N VAL A 416 22.39 -31.01 2.86
CA VAL A 416 22.81 -30.06 1.82
C VAL A 416 22.96 -28.65 2.39
N VAL A 417 21.97 -28.17 3.14
CA VAL A 417 22.02 -26.84 3.75
C VAL A 417 23.17 -26.71 4.75
N GLU A 418 23.44 -27.75 5.54
CA GLU A 418 24.57 -27.81 6.48
C GLU A 418 25.94 -27.83 5.78
N SER A 419 26.03 -28.48 4.62
CA SER A 419 27.27 -28.52 3.83
C SER A 419 27.67 -27.14 3.29
N LEU A 420 26.72 -26.21 3.18
CA LEU A 420 26.93 -24.81 2.82
C LEU A 420 27.43 -24.06 4.06
N THR A 421 28.68 -24.36 4.46
CA THR A 421 29.35 -23.80 5.64
C THR A 421 29.57 -22.28 5.56
N HIS A 422 29.91 -21.66 6.70
CA HIS A 422 30.19 -20.22 6.89
C HIS A 422 31.17 -19.57 5.89
N GLU A 423 31.99 -20.35 5.16
CA GLU A 423 32.95 -19.86 4.15
C GLU A 423 32.31 -19.58 2.77
N GLN A 424 31.08 -20.07 2.53
CA GLN A 424 30.33 -19.83 1.30
C GLN A 424 29.01 -19.14 1.64
N SER A 425 28.90 -17.85 1.38
CA SER A 425 27.63 -17.12 1.54
C SER A 425 26.61 -17.64 0.52
N LEU A 426 25.61 -18.39 1.00
CA LEU A 426 24.47 -18.80 0.19
C LEU A 426 23.65 -17.55 -0.15
N HIS A 427 23.58 -17.24 -1.44
CA HIS A 427 23.06 -15.98 -1.95
C HIS A 427 21.62 -16.10 -2.45
N GLN A 428 21.28 -17.19 -3.13
CA GLN A 428 19.92 -17.45 -3.60
C GLN A 428 19.65 -18.96 -3.66
N ILE A 429 18.39 -19.33 -3.47
CA ILE A 429 17.89 -20.70 -3.64
C ILE A 429 16.78 -20.65 -4.69
N VAL A 430 16.94 -21.37 -5.79
CA VAL A 430 15.96 -21.42 -6.89
C VAL A 430 15.39 -22.84 -6.98
N TYR A 431 14.08 -22.97 -6.81
CA TYR A 431 13.38 -24.24 -6.82
C TYR A 431 12.71 -24.50 -8.16
N LEU A 432 13.33 -25.35 -9.00
CA LEU A 432 12.88 -25.69 -10.35
C LEU A 432 12.25 -27.09 -10.45
N TRP A 433 12.25 -27.92 -9.40
CA TRP A 433 11.52 -29.20 -9.39
C TRP A 433 10.01 -29.02 -9.60
N GLY A 434 9.49 -27.79 -9.47
CA GLY A 434 8.13 -27.43 -9.89
C GLY A 434 7.86 -27.65 -11.38
N LEU A 435 8.90 -27.61 -12.23
CA LEU A 435 8.81 -27.76 -13.69
C LEU A 435 8.74 -29.23 -14.15
N ASP A 436 9.09 -30.18 -13.28
CA ASP A 436 9.09 -31.61 -13.61
C ASP A 436 7.66 -32.17 -13.63
N THR A 437 6.92 -31.90 -14.72
CA THR A 437 5.62 -32.52 -14.99
C THR A 437 5.74 -33.61 -16.05
N PRO A 438 5.25 -34.84 -15.81
CA PRO A 438 5.13 -35.80 -16.89
C PRO A 438 4.17 -35.25 -17.96
N GLU A 439 4.58 -35.31 -19.22
CA GLU A 439 3.84 -34.79 -20.41
C GLU A 439 2.45 -35.43 -20.61
N ALA A 440 2.07 -36.41 -19.78
CA ALA A 440 0.76 -37.03 -19.79
C ALA A 440 -0.30 -36.14 -19.09
N GLU A 441 -0.58 -34.97 -19.64
CA GLU A 441 -1.75 -34.14 -19.29
C GLU A 441 -3.07 -34.71 -19.87
N ALA A 442 -3.25 -36.04 -19.82
CA ALA A 442 -4.40 -36.70 -20.44
C ALA A 442 -5.10 -37.77 -19.59
N GLN A 443 -4.85 -37.84 -18.27
CA GLN A 443 -5.60 -38.78 -17.42
C GLN A 443 -6.14 -38.08 -16.17
N ASP A 444 -7.47 -38.10 -16.06
CA ASP A 444 -8.32 -37.82 -14.89
C ASP A 444 -7.99 -38.71 -13.68
N ASP A 445 -6.71 -38.91 -13.35
CA ASP A 445 -6.29 -39.69 -12.18
C ASP A 445 -5.88 -38.74 -11.05
N GLY A 446 -6.84 -38.50 -10.15
CA GLY A 446 -6.60 -37.71 -8.93
C GLY A 446 -5.47 -38.25 -8.06
N ALA A 447 -5.15 -39.56 -8.12
CA ALA A 447 -4.05 -40.13 -7.36
C ALA A 447 -2.68 -39.68 -7.88
N ALA A 448 -2.52 -39.56 -9.21
CA ALA A 448 -1.30 -39.06 -9.82
C ALA A 448 -1.08 -37.56 -9.51
N LEU A 449 -2.15 -36.75 -9.55
CA LEU A 449 -2.10 -35.34 -9.15
C LEU A 449 -1.75 -35.17 -7.66
N LEU A 450 -2.32 -36.01 -6.79
CA LEU A 450 -2.00 -36.01 -5.37
C LEU A 450 -0.55 -36.41 -5.10
N GLN A 451 -0.07 -37.48 -5.73
CA GLN A 451 1.31 -37.94 -5.58
C GLN A 451 2.33 -36.90 -6.05
N ASN A 452 2.04 -36.23 -7.18
CA ASN A 452 2.83 -35.11 -7.69
C ASN A 452 2.84 -33.93 -6.71
N SER A 453 1.69 -33.61 -6.11
CA SER A 453 1.58 -32.55 -5.10
C SER A 453 2.41 -32.89 -3.86
N ILE A 454 2.37 -34.14 -3.39
CA ILE A 454 3.17 -34.60 -2.23
C ILE A 454 4.67 -34.46 -2.52
N GLN A 455 5.14 -34.83 -3.71
CA GLN A 455 6.57 -34.74 -4.03
C GLN A 455 7.06 -33.29 -4.16
N ARG A 456 6.33 -32.44 -4.87
CA ARG A 456 6.72 -31.03 -5.11
C ARG A 456 6.54 -30.16 -3.87
N CYS A 457 5.35 -30.18 -3.28
CA CYS A 457 5.10 -29.40 -2.07
C CYS A 457 5.87 -29.96 -0.87
N GLY A 458 6.05 -31.28 -0.78
CA GLY A 458 6.88 -31.92 0.24
C GLY A 458 8.34 -31.51 0.15
N GLY A 459 8.91 -31.44 -1.07
CA GLY A 459 10.26 -30.95 -1.28
C GLY A 459 10.45 -29.49 -0.82
N VAL A 460 9.51 -28.59 -1.17
CA VAL A 460 9.55 -27.20 -0.67
C VAL A 460 9.38 -27.14 0.84
N LEU A 461 8.48 -27.93 1.43
CA LEU A 461 8.30 -27.98 2.87
C LEU A 461 9.60 -28.38 3.59
N HIS A 462 10.27 -29.44 3.14
CA HIS A 462 11.54 -29.89 3.72
C HIS A 462 12.66 -28.88 3.50
N LEU A 463 12.73 -28.25 2.32
CA LEU A 463 13.66 -27.16 2.05
C LEU A 463 13.45 -25.99 3.03
N MET A 464 12.21 -25.55 3.21
CA MET A 464 11.88 -24.47 4.14
C MET A 464 12.22 -24.84 5.58
N GLN A 465 11.96 -26.07 6.00
CA GLN A 465 12.35 -26.57 7.34
C GLN A 465 13.88 -26.56 7.53
N ALA A 466 14.66 -26.99 6.53
CA ALA A 466 16.11 -26.98 6.59
C ALA A 466 16.68 -25.56 6.60
N VAL A 467 16.19 -24.68 5.72
CA VAL A 467 16.62 -23.27 5.61
C VAL A 467 16.27 -22.48 6.88
N THR A 468 15.06 -22.64 7.41
CA THR A 468 14.62 -21.89 8.59
C THR A 468 15.32 -22.32 9.87
N ALA A 469 15.72 -23.59 9.99
CA ALA A 469 16.55 -24.07 11.10
C ALA A 469 17.94 -23.41 11.14
N GLN A 470 18.42 -22.87 10.01
CA GLN A 470 19.74 -22.24 9.89
C GLN A 470 19.68 -20.78 9.44
N THR A 471 18.60 -20.07 9.77
CA THR A 471 18.37 -18.68 9.32
C THR A 471 19.46 -17.67 9.69
N TYR A 472 20.32 -17.99 10.66
CA TYR A 472 21.47 -17.16 11.06
C TYR A 472 22.68 -17.29 10.12
N LEU A 473 22.75 -18.35 9.31
CA LEU A 473 23.82 -18.60 8.33
C LEU A 473 23.44 -18.19 6.91
N LEU A 474 22.15 -18.00 6.64
CA LEU A 474 21.62 -17.83 5.30
C LEU A 474 21.20 -16.38 5.06
N GLN A 475 21.84 -15.75 4.07
CA GLN A 475 21.40 -14.44 3.54
C GLN A 475 20.50 -14.59 2.31
N GLY A 476 20.46 -15.79 1.72
CA GLY A 476 19.74 -16.05 0.49
C GLY A 476 18.23 -16.22 0.65
N ARG A 477 17.52 -15.96 -0.45
CA ARG A 477 16.07 -16.09 -0.54
C ARG A 477 15.66 -17.30 -1.37
N VAL A 478 14.48 -17.85 -1.07
CA VAL A 478 13.87 -18.98 -1.76
C VAL A 478 12.92 -18.48 -2.85
N TRP A 479 13.17 -18.90 -4.08
CA TRP A 479 12.36 -18.58 -5.25
C TRP A 479 11.73 -19.85 -5.79
N LEU A 480 10.40 -19.85 -5.99
CA LEU A 480 9.70 -20.98 -6.58
C LEU A 480 9.37 -20.69 -8.04
N VAL A 481 9.63 -21.65 -8.92
CA VAL A 481 9.39 -21.50 -10.35
C VAL A 481 8.43 -22.57 -10.83
N THR A 482 7.46 -22.11 -11.60
CA THR A 482 6.42 -22.92 -12.24
C THR A 482 6.29 -22.52 -13.70
N ARG A 483 5.48 -23.25 -14.47
CA ARG A 483 5.21 -22.97 -15.87
C ARG A 483 3.73 -23.21 -16.17
N GLY A 484 3.04 -22.18 -16.66
CA GLY A 484 1.61 -22.22 -16.96
C GLY A 484 0.72 -22.56 -15.76
N ALA A 485 1.19 -22.37 -14.52
CA ALA A 485 0.47 -22.70 -13.30
C ALA A 485 -0.59 -21.67 -12.91
N VAL A 486 -0.58 -20.50 -13.55
CA VAL A 486 -1.60 -19.44 -13.44
C VAL A 486 -2.15 -19.09 -14.81
N SER A 487 -3.38 -18.60 -14.87
CA SER A 487 -4.00 -18.10 -16.11
C SER A 487 -3.97 -16.58 -16.14
N ILE A 488 -3.54 -15.99 -17.26
CA ILE A 488 -3.47 -14.54 -17.47
C ILE A 488 -4.45 -14.09 -18.56
N GLN A 489 -4.55 -14.85 -19.65
CA GLN A 489 -5.32 -14.60 -20.86
C GLN A 489 -6.31 -15.76 -21.15
N ASP A 490 -6.88 -16.34 -20.09
CA ASP A 490 -7.79 -17.50 -20.16
C ASP A 490 -7.16 -18.75 -20.83
N GLU A 491 -5.84 -18.88 -20.78
CA GLU A 491 -5.14 -20.09 -21.21
C GLU A 491 -5.36 -21.26 -20.24
N PRO A 492 -5.27 -22.52 -20.73
CA PRO A 492 -5.28 -23.70 -19.87
C PRO A 492 -4.18 -23.63 -18.80
N VAL A 493 -4.50 -24.07 -17.60
CA VAL A 493 -3.55 -24.07 -16.47
C VAL A 493 -2.97 -25.45 -16.28
N ALA A 494 -1.65 -25.53 -16.06
CA ALA A 494 -0.95 -26.73 -15.61
C ALA A 494 -1.32 -27.03 -14.15
N VAL A 495 -2.49 -27.65 -13.95
CA VAL A 495 -3.11 -27.90 -12.63
C VAL A 495 -2.17 -28.60 -11.66
N ALA A 496 -1.30 -29.49 -12.17
CA ALA A 496 -0.34 -30.23 -11.36
C ALA A 496 0.70 -29.34 -10.65
N GLN A 497 0.93 -28.12 -11.12
CA GLN A 497 1.89 -27.17 -10.55
C GLN A 497 1.22 -26.12 -9.64
N THR A 498 -0.08 -25.86 -9.80
CA THR A 498 -0.84 -24.85 -9.06
C THR A 498 -0.77 -25.00 -7.53
N PRO A 499 -0.74 -26.21 -6.91
CA PRO A 499 -0.58 -26.34 -5.46
C PRO A 499 0.68 -25.64 -4.91
N LEU A 500 1.74 -25.53 -5.71
CA LEU A 500 2.98 -24.85 -5.33
C LEU A 500 2.77 -23.35 -5.10
N TRP A 501 1.87 -22.72 -5.85
CA TRP A 501 1.47 -21.33 -5.64
C TRP A 501 0.72 -21.11 -4.34
N GLY A 502 -0.12 -22.08 -3.95
CA GLY A 502 -0.79 -22.07 -2.66
C GLY A 502 0.23 -22.14 -1.52
N LEU A 503 1.17 -23.08 -1.60
CA LEU A 503 2.25 -23.23 -0.61
C LEU A 503 3.15 -21.98 -0.55
N GLY A 504 3.57 -21.45 -1.70
CA GLY A 504 4.41 -20.25 -1.76
C GLY A 504 3.78 -19.04 -1.08
N LYS A 505 2.46 -18.84 -1.25
CA LYS A 505 1.71 -17.79 -0.52
C LYS A 505 1.73 -17.99 1.00
N VAL A 506 1.67 -19.23 1.47
CA VAL A 506 1.79 -19.53 2.91
C VAL A 506 3.20 -19.27 3.39
N VAL A 507 4.22 -19.70 2.65
CA VAL A 507 5.64 -19.44 2.97
C VAL A 507 5.93 -17.95 3.03
N ALA A 508 5.38 -17.15 2.11
CA ALA A 508 5.54 -15.70 2.11
C ALA A 508 5.03 -15.04 3.41
N LEU A 509 3.93 -15.58 3.98
CA LEU A 509 3.33 -15.08 5.21
C LEU A 509 4.05 -15.60 6.47
N GLU A 510 4.46 -16.87 6.48
CA GLU A 510 5.08 -17.50 7.65
C GLU A 510 6.57 -17.21 7.78
N HIS A 511 7.27 -17.06 6.65
CA HIS A 511 8.72 -16.94 6.58
C HIS A 511 9.19 -15.82 5.62
N PRO A 512 8.69 -14.57 5.77
CA PRO A 512 9.02 -13.45 4.87
C PRO A 512 10.51 -13.11 4.83
N GLN A 513 11.27 -13.47 5.87
CA GLN A 513 12.70 -13.21 6.00
C GLN A 513 13.58 -14.01 5.03
N VAL A 514 13.11 -15.18 4.56
CA VAL A 514 13.83 -16.05 3.61
C VAL A 514 13.08 -16.18 2.29
N TRP A 515 11.93 -15.52 2.14
CA TRP A 515 11.10 -15.61 0.95
C TRP A 515 11.57 -14.66 -0.16
N GLY A 516 11.78 -15.21 -1.36
CA GLY A 516 12.17 -14.49 -2.56
C GLY A 516 10.98 -14.07 -3.39
N GLY A 517 10.14 -15.04 -3.78
CA GLY A 517 8.97 -14.83 -4.64
C GLY A 517 8.62 -16.05 -5.47
N MET A 518 7.62 -15.91 -6.33
CA MET A 518 7.18 -16.94 -7.28
C MET A 518 7.23 -16.44 -8.71
N PHE A 519 7.68 -17.31 -9.61
CA PHE A 519 7.66 -17.09 -11.06
C PHE A 519 6.79 -18.13 -11.77
N ASP A 520 5.92 -17.68 -12.66
CA ASP A 520 5.25 -18.53 -13.65
C ASP A 520 5.79 -18.25 -15.04
N LEU A 521 6.47 -19.22 -15.64
CA LEU A 521 7.01 -19.13 -16.99
C LEU A 521 5.93 -19.43 -18.04
N SER A 522 6.19 -19.01 -19.28
CA SER A 522 5.33 -19.25 -20.42
C SER A 522 5.02 -20.75 -20.60
N PRO A 523 3.75 -21.14 -20.78
CA PRO A 523 3.39 -22.51 -21.13
C PRO A 523 4.14 -23.01 -22.37
N ARG A 524 4.43 -24.32 -22.40
CA ARG A 524 4.97 -25.00 -23.59
C ARG A 524 3.81 -25.60 -24.37
N TYR A 525 3.31 -24.93 -25.39
CA TYR A 525 2.29 -25.53 -26.25
C TYR A 525 2.88 -26.00 -27.59
N GLU A 526 3.07 -27.30 -27.72
CA GLU A 526 2.71 -28.06 -28.92
C GLU A 526 1.42 -28.85 -28.59
N SER A 527 0.41 -28.73 -29.45
CA SER A 527 -0.88 -29.45 -29.39
C SER A 527 -1.97 -28.92 -28.43
N LEU A 528 -2.79 -28.00 -28.93
CA LEU A 528 -4.26 -28.08 -28.84
C LEU A 528 -4.83 -27.30 -30.03
N ARG A 529 -5.63 -27.98 -30.87
CA ARG A 529 -6.33 -27.32 -31.99
C ARG A 529 -7.25 -26.24 -31.40
N SER A 530 -6.94 -24.98 -31.69
CA SER A 530 -7.90 -23.88 -31.53
C SER A 530 -9.22 -24.27 -32.18
N LYS A 531 -10.35 -24.06 -31.49
CA LYS A 531 -11.71 -24.17 -32.06
C LYS A 531 -11.91 -23.28 -33.30
N ASN A 532 -10.97 -22.38 -33.60
CA ASN A 532 -10.98 -21.48 -34.75
C ASN A 532 -9.88 -21.75 -35.80
N GLY A 533 -9.18 -22.88 -35.74
CA GLY A 533 -8.24 -23.28 -36.81
C GLY A 533 -6.98 -22.43 -36.96
N ALA A 534 -6.72 -21.47 -36.06
CA ALA A 534 -5.44 -20.76 -35.99
C ALA A 534 -4.40 -21.64 -35.29
N VAL A 535 -3.25 -21.84 -35.93
CA VAL A 535 -2.07 -22.46 -35.32
C VAL A 535 -1.56 -21.50 -34.24
N PRO A 536 -1.41 -21.92 -32.97
CA PRO A 536 -0.73 -21.08 -31.98
C PRO A 536 0.70 -20.82 -32.46
N GLU A 537 1.08 -19.55 -32.53
CA GLU A 537 2.47 -19.16 -32.79
C GLU A 537 3.31 -19.71 -31.63
N LEU A 538 4.26 -20.61 -31.94
CA LEU A 538 5.17 -21.16 -30.95
C LEU A 538 5.95 -19.99 -30.32
N VAL A 539 5.64 -19.67 -29.07
CA VAL A 539 6.50 -18.81 -28.26
C VAL A 539 7.83 -19.57 -28.15
N ASP A 540 8.93 -18.92 -28.56
CA ASP A 540 10.28 -19.46 -28.56
C ASP A 540 10.79 -19.62 -27.11
N CYS A 541 10.23 -20.60 -26.39
CA CYS A 541 10.51 -20.94 -25.00
C CYS A 541 11.79 -21.79 -24.90
N THR A 542 12.92 -21.22 -25.30
CA THR A 542 14.22 -21.87 -25.11
C THR A 542 14.73 -21.62 -23.68
N TYR A 543 15.28 -22.65 -23.05
CA TYR A 543 15.80 -22.58 -21.68
C TYR A 543 16.79 -21.42 -21.42
N PRO A 544 17.69 -21.03 -22.35
CA PRO A 544 18.58 -19.89 -22.12
C PRO A 544 17.86 -18.56 -21.92
N LYS A 545 16.74 -18.31 -22.63
CA LYS A 545 15.97 -17.07 -22.49
C LYS A 545 15.22 -17.03 -21.16
N ASP A 546 14.54 -18.11 -20.81
CA ASP A 546 13.85 -18.23 -19.52
C ASP A 546 14.85 -18.11 -18.36
N ALA A 547 16.05 -18.69 -18.48
CA ALA A 547 17.10 -18.61 -17.46
C ALA A 547 17.57 -17.16 -17.24
N GLN A 548 17.73 -16.40 -18.33
CA GLN A 548 18.05 -14.98 -18.27
C GLN A 548 16.92 -14.18 -17.59
N LEU A 549 15.65 -14.46 -17.90
CA LEU A 549 14.51 -13.80 -17.26
C LEU A 549 14.51 -14.02 -15.74
N ILE A 550 14.70 -15.27 -15.28
CA ILE A 550 14.78 -15.61 -13.85
C ILE A 550 15.93 -14.87 -13.19
N TYR A 551 17.13 -14.94 -13.77
CA TYR A 551 18.32 -14.28 -13.22
C TYR A 551 18.08 -12.77 -13.06
N THR A 552 17.59 -12.12 -14.12
CA THR A 552 17.38 -10.68 -14.12
C THR A 552 16.28 -10.28 -13.15
N GLU A 553 15.23 -11.08 -12.97
CA GLU A 553 14.18 -10.80 -11.98
C GLU A 553 14.70 -10.95 -10.54
N ILE A 554 15.50 -11.98 -10.23
CA ILE A 554 16.05 -12.20 -8.88
C ILE A 554 17.06 -11.12 -8.51
N VAL A 555 17.96 -10.76 -9.43
CA VAL A 555 18.98 -9.73 -9.19
C VAL A 555 18.34 -8.35 -9.08
N ASP A 556 17.39 -8.00 -9.95
CA ASP A 556 16.73 -6.69 -9.84
C ASP A 556 15.80 -6.60 -8.62
N ALA A 557 15.10 -7.68 -8.25
CA ALA A 557 14.27 -7.71 -7.03
C ALA A 557 15.09 -7.59 -5.73
N SER A 558 16.41 -7.76 -5.80
CA SER A 558 17.32 -7.44 -4.70
C SER A 558 17.50 -5.91 -4.52
N CYS A 559 17.18 -5.10 -5.53
CA CYS A 559 17.04 -3.65 -5.41
C CYS A 559 15.66 -3.28 -4.84
N ALA A 560 15.65 -2.48 -3.77
CA ALA A 560 14.45 -2.17 -2.98
C ALA A 560 13.29 -1.48 -3.74
N GLN A 561 13.49 -1.03 -4.98
CA GLN A 561 12.54 -0.16 -5.70
C GLN A 561 11.44 -0.90 -6.49
N GLN A 562 11.53 -2.23 -6.72
CA GLN A 562 10.55 -2.98 -7.53
C GLN A 562 10.28 -4.40 -7.02
N LYS A 563 10.20 -4.61 -5.70
CA LYS A 563 10.01 -5.95 -5.15
C LYS A 563 8.57 -6.45 -5.39
N GLU A 564 8.41 -7.46 -6.24
CA GLU A 564 7.14 -8.17 -6.49
C GLU A 564 7.27 -9.63 -6.03
N ASP A 565 6.33 -10.12 -5.21
CA ASP A 565 6.38 -11.48 -4.66
C ASP A 565 5.79 -12.54 -5.61
N ALA A 566 5.09 -12.12 -6.67
CA ALA A 566 4.41 -12.98 -7.64
C ALA A 566 4.48 -12.36 -9.04
N VAL A 567 5.25 -12.99 -9.93
CA VAL A 567 5.47 -12.54 -11.31
C VAL A 567 5.16 -13.68 -12.27
N ALA A 568 4.58 -13.35 -13.41
CA ALA A 568 4.35 -14.30 -14.49
C ALA A 568 4.87 -13.73 -15.81
N PHE A 569 5.42 -14.61 -16.65
CA PHE A 569 5.96 -14.28 -17.96
C PHE A 569 5.13 -14.95 -19.05
N ARG A 570 4.82 -14.20 -20.12
CA ARG A 570 4.22 -14.70 -21.36
C ARG A 570 5.03 -14.15 -22.53
N GLY A 571 5.88 -14.99 -23.10
CA GLY A 571 6.98 -14.55 -23.95
C GLY A 571 7.93 -13.62 -23.18
N GLU A 572 8.16 -12.43 -23.71
CA GLU A 572 8.98 -11.40 -23.07
C GLU A 572 8.16 -10.45 -22.17
N GLU A 573 6.83 -10.59 -22.17
CA GLU A 573 5.96 -9.74 -21.37
C GLU A 573 5.91 -10.17 -19.91
N ARG A 574 6.07 -9.20 -19.01
CA ARG A 574 6.04 -9.36 -17.56
C ARG A 574 4.68 -8.93 -16.99
N TYR A 575 4.09 -9.81 -16.20
CA TYR A 575 2.82 -9.60 -15.52
C TYR A 575 2.97 -9.73 -14.02
N VAL A 576 2.22 -8.91 -13.28
CA VAL A 576 2.20 -8.94 -11.81
C VAL A 576 0.77 -9.13 -11.30
N ALA A 577 0.63 -9.83 -10.18
CA ALA A 577 -0.66 -10.03 -9.55
C ALA A 577 -1.10 -8.76 -8.80
N ARG A 578 -2.35 -8.36 -8.99
CA ARG A 578 -3.00 -7.27 -8.25
C ARG A 578 -4.35 -7.74 -7.73
N LEU A 579 -4.62 -7.44 -6.47
CA LEU A 579 -5.92 -7.71 -5.88
C LEU A 579 -6.87 -6.56 -6.26
N VAL A 580 -7.97 -6.88 -6.94
CA VAL A 580 -8.99 -5.91 -7.35
C VAL A 580 -10.36 -6.36 -6.85
N SER A 581 -11.29 -5.42 -6.63
CA SER A 581 -12.68 -5.77 -6.30
C SER A 581 -13.28 -6.59 -7.45
N SER A 582 -13.93 -7.71 -7.12
CA SER A 582 -14.48 -8.63 -8.10
C SER A 582 -15.81 -8.12 -8.63
N THR A 583 -15.90 -7.91 -9.93
CA THR A 583 -17.15 -7.51 -10.60
C THR A 583 -18.07 -8.69 -10.89
N ARG A 584 -17.63 -9.93 -10.66
CA ARG A 584 -18.40 -11.16 -10.95
C ARG A 584 -19.63 -11.34 -10.05
N PHE A 585 -19.63 -10.69 -8.89
CA PHE A 585 -20.70 -10.77 -7.89
C PHE A 585 -21.53 -9.49 -7.79
N GLY A 586 -21.24 -8.48 -8.62
CA GLY A 586 -22.09 -7.29 -8.74
C GLY A 586 -23.43 -7.64 -9.39
N ALA A 587 -24.53 -7.20 -8.77
CA ALA A 587 -25.87 -7.40 -9.29
C ALA A 587 -25.94 -6.90 -10.75
N THR A 588 -26.35 -7.79 -11.67
CA THR A 588 -26.84 -7.38 -12.99
C THR A 588 -27.89 -6.30 -12.79
N SER A 589 -27.67 -5.11 -13.35
CA SER A 589 -28.63 -4.01 -13.28
C SER A 589 -30.04 -4.51 -13.57
N PRO A 590 -31.06 -4.17 -12.76
CA PRO A 590 -32.42 -4.47 -13.11
C PRO A 590 -32.74 -3.69 -14.40
N ASN A 591 -33.11 -4.45 -15.42
CA ASN A 591 -33.60 -3.97 -16.70
C ASN A 591 -34.68 -2.89 -16.45
N PRO A 592 -34.58 -1.68 -17.02
CA PRO A 592 -35.60 -0.66 -16.79
C PRO A 592 -36.87 -1.09 -17.54
N LEU A 593 -37.94 -1.35 -16.78
CA LEU A 593 -39.32 -1.30 -17.27
C LEU A 593 -39.93 0.04 -16.87
#